data_AF-A0A535U4Z0-F1
#
_entry.id   AF-A0A535U4Z0-F1
#
_cell.length_a   1.000
_cell.length_b   1.000
_cell.length_c   1.000
_cell.angle_alpha   90.00
_cell.angle_beta   90.00
_cell.angle_gamma   90.00
#
_symmetry.space_group_name_H-M   'P 1'
#
loop_
_entity.id
_entity.type
_entity.pdbx_description
1 polymer ?
#
loop_
_entity_poly.entity_id
_entity_poly.type
_entity_poly.pdbx_seq_one_letter_code
_entity_poly.pdbx_strand_id
1 'polypeptide(L)'
;MLLGGVMIVIVALFVGSVQDPDFWWHIRIGQWMVENGRLPATDIFTYTAQSHVWTDHEYLTEVLMWLIYSRAGAFGISVFFGVITYAGFYLMYRQVRRQPFVMAALGLALGAVAGAPIWGPRAQMITFALTCLELYLLQGYLSGRSRSLQFFPLVMALWANLHGGWVIGFVWLGVA
;
A
#
# COMPACT_ATOMS: atom_id res chain seq x y z
N MET A 1 15.00 18.98 -14.30
CA MET A 1 13.92 19.84 -13.75
C MET A 1 12.54 19.19 -13.90
N LEU A 2 12.14 18.75 -15.11
CA LEU A 2 10.84 18.10 -15.35
C LEU A 2 10.54 16.89 -14.46
N LEU A 3 11.45 15.91 -14.37
CA LEU A 3 11.22 14.72 -13.54
C LEU A 3 11.06 15.04 -12.04
N GLY A 4 11.88 15.96 -11.52
CA GLY A 4 11.74 16.44 -10.14
C GLY A 4 10.41 17.14 -9.90
N GLY A 5 9.97 17.96 -10.85
CA GLY A 5 8.64 18.59 -10.82
C GLY A 5 7.51 17.57 -10.79
N VAL A 6 7.56 16.53 -11.63
CA VAL A 6 6.56 15.44 -11.63
C VAL A 6 6.54 14.73 -10.28
N MET A 7 7.70 14.37 -9.72
CA MET A 7 7.75 13.72 -8.40
C MET A 7 7.19 14.60 -7.27
N ILE A 8 7.41 15.92 -7.32
CA ILE A 8 6.86 16.85 -6.35
C ILE A 8 5.34 16.97 -6.49
N VAL A 9 4.82 17.13 -7.71
CA VAL A 9 3.37 17.20 -7.97
C VAL A 9 2.67 15.92 -7.52
N ILE A 10 3.30 14.78 -7.73
CA ILE A 10 2.79 13.47 -7.32
C ILE A 10 2.58 13.38 -5.80
N VAL A 11 3.47 13.97 -4.98
CA VAL A 11 3.27 14.02 -3.52
C VAL A 11 1.95 14.71 -3.16
N ALA A 12 1.66 15.84 -3.80
CA ALA A 12 0.43 16.59 -3.55
C ALA A 12 -0.83 15.83 -3.99
N LEU A 13 -0.73 14.97 -5.02
CA LEU A 13 -1.84 14.13 -5.47
C LEU A 13 -2.18 13.00 -4.49
N PHE A 14 -1.19 12.50 -3.73
CA PHE A 14 -1.39 11.32 -2.88
C PHE A 14 -1.81 11.64 -1.46
N VAL A 15 -1.60 12.87 -1.00
CA VAL A 15 -2.13 13.35 0.28
C VAL A 15 -3.52 13.94 0.04
N GLY A 16 -4.48 13.04 -0.18
CA GLY A 16 -5.89 13.38 -0.42
C GLY A 16 -6.77 13.29 0.82
N SER A 17 -8.00 13.79 0.74
CA SER A 17 -8.99 13.59 1.79
C SER A 17 -9.43 12.12 1.86
N VAL A 18 -9.86 11.70 3.04
CA VAL A 18 -10.43 10.37 3.24
C VAL A 18 -11.80 10.31 2.57
N GLN A 19 -11.94 9.44 1.56
CA GLN A 19 -13.18 9.22 0.80
C GLN A 19 -13.58 7.74 0.73
N ASP A 20 -12.85 6.87 1.42
CA ASP A 20 -13.14 5.45 1.45
C ASP A 20 -14.38 5.18 2.32
N PRO A 21 -15.44 4.55 1.78
CA PRO A 21 -16.61 4.20 2.58
C PRO A 21 -16.28 3.28 3.75
N ASP A 22 -15.28 2.41 3.60
CA ASP A 22 -14.92 1.41 4.60
C ASP A 22 -13.93 1.97 5.64
N PHE A 23 -13.49 3.23 5.48
CA PHE A 23 -12.53 3.89 6.37
C PHE A 23 -12.91 3.76 7.85
N TRP A 24 -14.17 4.05 8.18
CA TRP A 24 -14.62 4.01 9.57
C TRP A 24 -14.68 2.59 10.12
N TRP A 25 -14.90 1.59 9.26
CA TRP A 25 -14.80 0.19 9.66
C TRP A 25 -13.38 -0.13 10.11
N HIS A 26 -12.38 0.17 9.28
CA HIS A 26 -10.96 -0.05 9.59
C HIS A 26 -10.51 0.65 10.88
N ILE A 27 -10.94 1.90 11.10
CA ILE A 27 -10.64 2.64 12.33
C ILE A 27 -11.26 1.97 13.55
N ARG A 28 -12.54 1.57 13.47
CA ARG A 28 -13.27 0.99 14.60
C ARG A 28 -12.79 -0.41 14.95
N ILE A 29 -12.47 -1.23 13.95
CA ILE A 29 -11.94 -2.57 14.21
C ILE A 29 -10.49 -2.50 14.72
N GLY A 30 -9.66 -1.60 14.19
CA GLY A 30 -8.32 -1.31 14.70
C GLY A 30 -8.34 -0.86 16.16
N GLN A 31 -9.28 0.02 16.51
CA GLN A 31 -9.53 0.43 17.89
C GLN A 31 -9.89 -0.77 18.77
N TRP A 32 -10.87 -1.56 18.34
CA TRP A 32 -11.34 -2.73 19.08
C TRP A 32 -10.21 -3.75 19.31
N MET A 33 -9.37 -4.02 18.31
CA MET A 33 -8.23 -4.93 18.42
C MET A 33 -7.21 -4.44 19.44
N VAL A 34 -6.88 -3.14 19.45
CA VAL A 34 -5.95 -2.55 20.42
C VAL A 34 -6.53 -2.59 21.84
N GLU A 35 -7.82 -2.33 22.02
CA GLU A 35 -8.48 -2.35 23.33
C GLU A 35 -8.63 -3.77 23.90
N ASN A 36 -8.85 -4.79 23.04
CA ASN A 36 -9.10 -6.17 23.46
C ASN A 36 -7.84 -7.06 23.42
N GLY A 37 -6.76 -6.61 22.78
CA GLY A 37 -5.52 -7.37 22.67
C GLY A 37 -5.62 -8.68 21.88
N ARG A 38 -6.62 -8.79 20.99
CA ARG A 38 -6.87 -9.99 20.18
C ARG A 38 -7.55 -9.64 18.85
N LEU A 39 -7.44 -10.56 17.89
CA LEU A 39 -8.18 -10.48 16.64
C LEU A 39 -9.66 -10.86 16.85
N PRO A 40 -10.59 -10.21 16.12
CA PRO A 40 -11.99 -10.60 16.11
C PRO A 40 -12.12 -12.00 15.48
N ALA A 41 -12.85 -12.90 16.16
CA ALA A 41 -13.14 -14.24 15.63
C ALA A 41 -14.42 -14.28 14.79
N THR A 42 -15.28 -13.27 14.97
CA THR A 42 -16.57 -13.13 14.30
C THR A 42 -16.74 -11.70 13.81
N ASP A 43 -17.67 -11.50 12.89
CA ASP A 43 -18.08 -10.17 12.46
C ASP A 43 -18.83 -9.45 13.58
N ILE A 44 -18.17 -8.46 14.20
CA ILE A 44 -18.69 -7.72 15.35
C ILE A 44 -19.52 -6.49 14.97
N PHE A 45 -19.57 -6.11 13.70
CA PHE A 45 -20.27 -4.90 13.24
C PHE A 45 -21.47 -5.20 12.34
N THR A 46 -21.53 -6.39 11.73
CA THR A 46 -22.69 -6.82 10.95
C THR A 46 -23.88 -7.17 11.84
N TYR A 47 -24.96 -6.39 11.69
CA TYR A 47 -26.18 -6.53 12.49
C TYR A 47 -26.89 -7.89 12.32
N THR A 48 -26.95 -8.41 11.10
CA THR A 48 -27.73 -9.62 10.77
C THR A 48 -26.94 -10.93 10.91
N ALA A 49 -25.63 -10.87 11.14
CA ALA A 49 -24.74 -12.03 11.04
C ALA A 49 -23.68 -12.07 12.17
N GLN A 50 -24.10 -11.79 13.41
CA GLN A 50 -23.20 -11.65 14.57
C GLN A 50 -22.36 -12.90 14.91
N SER A 51 -22.74 -14.08 14.41
CA SER A 51 -22.02 -15.35 14.61
C SER A 51 -21.18 -15.76 13.39
N HIS A 52 -21.13 -14.93 12.35
CA HIS A 52 -20.35 -15.23 11.15
C HIS A 52 -18.86 -15.22 11.50
N VAL A 53 -18.19 -16.34 11.26
CA VAL A 53 -16.74 -16.45 11.42
C VAL A 53 -16.08 -15.58 10.37
N TRP A 54 -15.30 -14.61 10.82
CA TRP A 54 -14.59 -13.68 9.95
C TRP A 54 -13.10 -13.76 10.26
N THR A 55 -12.30 -13.85 9.20
CA THR A 55 -10.85 -13.71 9.29
C THR A 55 -10.48 -12.40 8.63
N ASP A 56 -10.06 -11.46 9.45
CA ASP A 56 -9.55 -10.19 8.99
C ASP A 56 -8.14 -10.37 8.41
N HIS A 57 -7.96 -9.95 7.16
CA HIS A 57 -6.72 -10.05 6.41
C HIS A 57 -5.96 -8.71 6.33
N GLU A 58 -6.49 -7.65 6.97
CA GLU A 58 -5.91 -6.31 6.99
C GLU A 58 -5.58 -5.84 8.41
N TYR A 59 -5.66 -6.74 9.39
CA TYR A 59 -5.59 -6.41 10.81
C TYR A 59 -4.40 -5.53 11.21
N LEU A 60 -3.21 -5.74 10.61
CA LEU A 60 -2.04 -4.93 10.93
C LEU A 60 -2.19 -3.50 10.40
N THR A 61 -2.76 -3.35 9.21
CA THR A 61 -3.06 -2.04 8.62
C THR A 61 -4.11 -1.31 9.46
N GLU A 62 -5.16 -2.01 9.90
CA GLU A 62 -6.21 -1.41 10.71
C GLU A 62 -5.72 -0.98 12.10
N VAL A 63 -4.87 -1.79 12.74
CA VAL A 63 -4.18 -1.41 13.98
C VAL A 63 -3.33 -0.15 13.75
N LEU A 64 -2.53 -0.11 12.68
CA LEU A 64 -1.73 1.07 12.34
C LEU A 64 -2.60 2.29 12.06
N MET A 65 -3.69 2.12 11.32
CA MET A 65 -4.65 3.18 11.02
C MET A 65 -5.25 3.75 12.31
N TRP A 66 -5.71 2.92 13.23
CA TRP A 66 -6.20 3.38 14.53
C TRP A 66 -5.13 4.15 15.33
N LEU A 67 -3.91 3.61 15.42
CA LEU A 67 -2.81 4.22 16.17
C LEU A 67 -2.36 5.57 15.58
N ILE A 68 -2.46 5.75 14.27
CA ILE A 68 -2.17 7.01 13.60
C ILE A 68 -3.34 7.98 13.79
N TYR A 69 -4.58 7.51 13.56
CA TYR A 69 -5.78 8.33 13.64
C TYR A 69 -5.99 8.89 15.06
N SER A 70 -5.78 8.08 16.10
CA SER A 70 -5.90 8.51 17.49
C SER A 70 -4.92 9.63 17.90
N ARG A 71 -3.85 9.86 17.13
CA ARG A 71 -2.82 10.88 17.41
C ARG A 71 -2.84 12.06 16.45
N ALA A 72 -3.11 11.81 15.17
CA ALA A 72 -2.98 12.79 14.08
C ALA A 72 -4.24 12.92 13.23
N GLY A 73 -5.33 12.23 13.60
CA GLY A 73 -6.60 12.27 12.90
C GLY A 73 -6.53 11.77 11.45
N ALA A 74 -7.51 12.15 10.65
CA ALA A 74 -7.58 11.80 9.24
C ALA A 74 -6.38 12.33 8.43
N PHE A 75 -5.84 13.50 8.80
CA PHE A 75 -4.66 14.06 8.15
C PHE A 75 -3.44 13.14 8.28
N GLY A 76 -3.21 12.58 9.47
CA GLY A 76 -2.13 11.62 9.68
C GLY A 76 -2.26 10.39 8.78
N ILE A 77 -3.48 9.91 8.55
CA ILE A 77 -3.75 8.78 7.67
C ILE A 77 -3.49 9.14 6.20
N SER A 78 -3.95 10.32 5.76
CA SER A 78 -3.67 10.84 4.41
C SER A 78 -2.19 10.95 4.14
N VAL A 79 -1.41 11.46 5.09
CA VAL A 79 0.05 11.55 4.97
C VAL A 79 0.69 10.16 4.95
N PHE A 80 0.27 9.26 5.85
CA PHE A 80 0.82 7.90 5.94
C PHE A 80 0.66 7.13 4.63
N PHE A 81 -0.56 7.01 4.12
CA PHE A 81 -0.78 6.33 2.85
C PHE A 81 -0.21 7.11 1.67
N GLY A 82 -0.22 8.45 1.70
CA GLY A 82 0.43 9.26 0.68
C GLY A 82 1.93 8.96 0.55
N VAL A 83 2.63 8.79 1.69
CA VAL A 83 4.04 8.37 1.74
C VAL A 83 4.22 6.95 1.20
N ILE A 84 3.33 6.02 1.52
CA ILE A 84 3.36 4.65 1.00
C ILE A 84 3.22 4.64 -0.52
N THR A 85 2.22 5.35 -1.06
CA THR A 85 2.02 5.47 -2.51
C THR A 85 3.22 6.13 -3.18
N TYR A 86 3.77 7.19 -2.57
CA TYR A 86 4.98 7.83 -3.06
C TYR A 86 6.19 6.88 -3.08
N ALA A 87 6.36 6.04 -2.05
CA ALA A 87 7.42 5.04 -2.01
C ALA A 87 7.31 4.05 -3.18
N GLY A 88 6.09 3.63 -3.54
CA GLY A 88 5.83 2.84 -4.74
C GLY A 88 6.28 3.54 -6.03
N PHE A 89 5.89 4.80 -6.23
CA PHE A 89 6.33 5.61 -7.38
C PHE A 89 7.84 5.83 -7.41
N TYR A 90 8.47 6.02 -6.25
CA TYR A 90 9.93 6.13 -6.14
C TYR A 90 10.63 4.85 -6.57
N LEU A 91 10.10 3.68 -6.18
CA LEU A 91 10.60 2.37 -6.61
C LEU A 91 10.41 2.16 -8.13
N MET A 92 9.27 2.58 -8.68
CA MET A 92 9.07 2.60 -10.14
C MET A 92 10.10 3.49 -10.83
N TYR A 93 10.33 4.70 -10.33
CA TYR A 93 11.36 5.60 -10.83
C TYR A 93 12.74 4.92 -10.83
N ARG A 94 13.11 4.25 -9.74
CA ARG A 94 14.40 3.54 -9.63
C ARG A 94 14.59 2.48 -10.73
N GLN A 95 13.52 1.85 -11.19
CA GLN A 95 13.55 0.86 -12.29
C GLN A 95 13.75 1.53 -13.65
N VAL A 96 13.10 2.69 -13.88
CA VAL A 96 13.15 3.39 -15.18
C VAL A 96 14.20 4.50 -15.24
N ARG A 97 14.96 4.77 -14.17
CA ARG A 97 15.91 5.90 -14.08
C ARG A 97 17.02 5.93 -15.13
N ARG A 98 17.26 4.82 -15.83
CA ARG A 98 18.24 4.73 -16.92
C ARG A 98 17.65 5.02 -18.31
N GLN A 99 16.33 5.11 -18.40
CA GLN A 99 15.64 5.54 -19.61
C GLN A 99 15.80 7.04 -19.83
N PRO A 100 15.59 7.56 -21.05
CA PRO A 100 15.56 8.99 -21.30
C PRO A 100 14.60 9.70 -20.33
N PHE A 101 15.06 10.80 -19.72
CA PHE A 101 14.34 11.43 -18.61
C PHE A 101 12.90 11.84 -18.97
N VAL A 102 12.64 12.19 -20.23
CA VAL A 102 11.31 12.53 -20.74
C VAL A 102 10.38 11.32 -20.71
N MET A 103 10.86 10.15 -21.15
CA MET A 103 10.07 8.91 -21.13
C MET A 103 9.77 8.45 -19.70
N ALA A 104 10.76 8.54 -18.80
CA ALA A 104 10.55 8.24 -17.39
C ALA A 104 9.53 9.20 -16.75
N ALA A 105 9.64 10.50 -17.04
CA ALA A 105 8.71 11.52 -16.54
C ALA A 105 7.28 11.30 -17.07
N LEU A 106 7.13 11.06 -18.37
CA LEU A 106 5.84 10.78 -19.00
C LEU A 106 5.22 9.50 -18.43
N GLY A 107 5.98 8.41 -18.34
CA GLY A 107 5.47 7.14 -17.82
C GLY A 107 4.99 7.26 -16.37
N LEU A 108 5.74 7.95 -15.50
CA LEU A 108 5.35 8.20 -14.11
C LEU A 108 4.14 9.13 -14.02
N ALA A 109 4.09 10.19 -14.83
CA ALA A 109 2.94 11.08 -14.88
C ALA A 109 1.67 10.35 -15.38
N LEU A 110 1.78 9.55 -16.44
CA LEU A 110 0.67 8.74 -16.95
C LEU A 110 0.20 7.74 -15.91
N GLY A 111 1.10 7.06 -15.20
CA GLY A 111 0.74 6.17 -14.10
C GLY A 111 0.00 6.90 -12.98
N ALA A 112 0.47 8.09 -12.59
CA ALA A 112 -0.18 8.91 -11.57
C ALA A 112 -1.56 9.40 -12.01
N VAL A 113 -1.74 9.79 -13.26
CA VAL A 113 -3.06 10.21 -13.78
C VAL A 113 -4.00 9.01 -13.93
N ALA A 114 -3.52 7.87 -14.45
CA ALA A 114 -4.33 6.68 -14.67
C ALA A 114 -4.89 6.10 -13.36
N GLY A 115 -4.12 6.16 -12.28
CA GLY A 115 -4.57 5.71 -10.96
C GLY A 115 -5.30 6.75 -10.13
N ALA A 116 -5.55 7.96 -10.66
CA ALA A 116 -6.18 9.05 -9.90
C ALA A 116 -7.47 8.68 -9.15
N PRO A 117 -8.37 7.83 -9.69
CA PRO A 117 -9.58 7.40 -8.96
C PRO A 117 -9.29 6.46 -7.77
N ILE A 118 -8.08 5.90 -7.70
CA ILE A 118 -7.67 4.87 -6.74
C ILE A 118 -6.79 5.49 -5.65
N TRP A 119 -6.02 6.55 -5.96
CA TRP A 119 -5.14 7.18 -4.99
C TRP A 119 -5.92 7.78 -3.82
N GLY A 120 -5.46 7.49 -2.62
CA GLY A 120 -6.04 8.00 -1.40
C GLY A 120 -5.66 7.18 -0.18
N PRO A 121 -6.15 7.55 1.00
CA PRO A 121 -5.87 6.87 2.25
C PRO A 121 -6.61 5.52 2.36
N ARG A 122 -6.14 4.52 1.60
CA ARG A 122 -6.72 3.17 1.54
C ARG A 122 -5.66 2.11 1.73
N ALA A 123 -6.03 0.98 2.34
CA ALA A 123 -5.14 -0.16 2.55
C ALA A 123 -4.52 -0.69 1.23
N GLN A 124 -5.24 -0.57 0.11
CA GLN A 124 -4.76 -0.92 -1.23
C GLN A 124 -3.44 -0.22 -1.62
N MET A 125 -3.12 0.96 -1.07
CA MET A 125 -1.87 1.66 -1.35
C MET A 125 -0.64 0.85 -0.89
N ILE A 126 -0.80 0.02 0.15
CA ILE A 126 0.23 -0.91 0.60
C ILE A 126 0.52 -1.96 -0.47
N THR A 127 -0.53 -2.53 -1.07
CA THR A 127 -0.39 -3.50 -2.18
C THR A 127 0.31 -2.88 -3.37
N PHE A 128 -0.03 -1.64 -3.73
CA PHE A 128 0.68 -0.93 -4.78
C PHE A 128 2.19 -0.80 -4.46
N ALA A 129 2.54 -0.29 -3.27
CA ALA A 129 3.93 -0.09 -2.89
C ALA A 129 4.73 -1.39 -2.80
N LEU A 130 4.16 -2.45 -2.23
CA LEU A 130 4.80 -3.76 -2.10
C LEU A 130 4.93 -4.47 -3.46
N THR A 131 3.97 -4.29 -4.37
CA THR A 131 4.11 -4.74 -5.76
C THR A 131 5.29 -4.03 -6.44
N CYS A 132 5.42 -2.72 -6.28
CA CYS A 132 6.55 -1.97 -6.84
C CYS A 132 7.90 -2.41 -6.24
N LEU A 133 7.93 -2.72 -4.93
CA LEU A 133 9.10 -3.26 -4.26
C LEU A 133 9.48 -4.62 -4.82
N GLU A 134 8.52 -5.52 -4.94
CA GLU A 134 8.75 -6.86 -5.46
C GLU A 134 9.29 -6.84 -6.89
N LEU A 135 8.67 -6.07 -7.80
CA LEU A 135 9.15 -5.91 -9.16
C LEU A 135 10.58 -5.35 -9.19
N TYR A 136 10.90 -4.42 -8.29
CA TYR A 136 12.25 -3.90 -8.14
C TYR A 136 13.25 -4.99 -7.70
N LEU A 137 12.86 -5.85 -6.75
CA LEU A 137 13.68 -6.98 -6.29
C LEU A 137 13.88 -8.04 -7.39
N LEU A 138 12.81 -8.41 -8.10
CA LEU A 138 12.83 -9.36 -9.22
C LEU A 138 13.74 -8.86 -10.34
N GLN A 139 13.60 -7.60 -10.76
CA GLN A 139 14.48 -7.01 -11.78
C GLN A 139 15.95 -7.00 -11.34
N GLY A 140 16.22 -6.71 -10.07
CA GLY A 140 17.57 -6.77 -9.49
C GLY A 140 18.17 -8.17 -9.54
N TYR A 141 17.36 -9.19 -9.29
CA TYR A 141 17.77 -10.59 -9.33
C TYR A 141 18.01 -11.10 -10.76
N LEU A 142 17.03 -10.90 -11.66
CA LEU A 142 17.11 -11.32 -13.06
C LEU A 142 18.28 -10.67 -13.81
N SER A 143 18.65 -9.44 -13.45
CA SER A 143 19.80 -8.74 -14.04
C SER A 143 21.15 -9.11 -13.42
N GLY A 144 21.20 -10.05 -12.47
CA GLY A 144 22.41 -10.46 -11.75
C GLY A 144 22.98 -9.37 -10.83
N ARG A 145 22.26 -8.27 -10.61
CA ARG A 145 22.72 -7.11 -9.85
C ARG A 145 22.61 -7.32 -8.33
N SER A 146 21.65 -8.12 -7.88
CA SER A 146 21.38 -8.33 -6.47
C SER A 146 20.81 -9.71 -6.18
N ARG A 147 21.06 -10.22 -4.97
CA ARG A 147 20.40 -11.41 -4.41
C ARG A 147 19.28 -11.06 -3.43
N SER A 148 18.85 -9.80 -3.37
CA SER A 148 17.82 -9.33 -2.43
C SER A 148 16.47 -10.06 -2.55
N LEU A 149 16.20 -10.78 -3.65
CA LEU A 149 15.02 -11.65 -3.77
C LEU A 149 14.96 -12.73 -2.67
N GLN A 150 16.07 -13.06 -2.00
CA GLN A 150 16.07 -13.93 -0.82
C GLN A 150 15.17 -13.40 0.33
N PHE A 151 14.88 -12.10 0.36
CA PHE A 151 13.98 -11.49 1.35
C PHE A 151 12.51 -11.58 0.96
N PHE A 152 12.19 -12.13 -0.22
CA PHE A 152 10.82 -12.30 -0.69
C PHE A 152 9.89 -12.98 0.33
N PRO A 153 10.28 -14.07 1.01
CA PRO A 153 9.41 -14.68 2.03
C PRO A 153 9.04 -13.73 3.17
N LEU A 154 9.95 -12.83 3.58
CA LEU A 154 9.68 -11.83 4.61
C LEU A 154 8.73 -10.75 4.11
N VAL A 155 8.91 -10.30 2.86
CA VAL A 155 8.01 -9.33 2.22
C VAL A 155 6.61 -9.93 2.13
N MET A 156 6.48 -11.18 1.69
CA MET A 156 5.19 -11.87 1.60
C MET A 156 4.53 -12.08 2.96
N ALA A 157 5.30 -12.50 3.97
CA ALA A 157 4.79 -12.65 5.34
C ALA A 157 4.28 -11.32 5.89
N LEU A 158 4.98 -10.21 5.65
CA LEU A 158 4.50 -8.89 6.06
C LEU A 158 3.26 -8.46 5.27
N TRP A 159 3.26 -8.63 3.95
CA TRP A 159 2.16 -8.22 3.07
C TRP A 159 0.87 -8.95 3.38
N ALA A 160 0.94 -10.26 3.62
CA ALA A 160 -0.23 -11.10 3.90
C ALA A 160 -1.02 -10.66 5.14
N ASN A 161 -0.38 -9.90 6.03
CA ASN A 161 -1.00 -9.36 7.25
C ASN A 161 -1.39 -7.88 7.11
N LEU A 162 -0.98 -7.20 6.02
CA LEU A 162 -1.28 -5.80 5.76
C LEU A 162 -2.45 -5.61 4.78
N HIS A 163 -2.57 -6.44 3.74
CA HIS A 163 -3.64 -6.29 2.74
C HIS A 163 -3.85 -7.58 1.95
N GLY A 164 -5.10 -7.86 1.58
CA GLY A 164 -5.50 -9.11 0.90
C GLY A 164 -4.91 -9.29 -0.50
N GLY A 165 -4.43 -8.19 -1.10
CA GLY A 165 -3.77 -8.15 -2.40
C GLY A 165 -2.40 -8.86 -2.48
N TRP A 166 -1.88 -9.42 -1.38
CA TRP A 166 -0.60 -10.13 -1.35
C TRP A 166 -0.50 -11.27 -2.38
N VAL A 167 -1.62 -11.86 -2.77
CA VAL A 167 -1.66 -12.95 -3.76
C VAL A 167 -1.05 -12.52 -5.10
N ILE A 168 -1.11 -11.22 -5.44
CA ILE A 168 -0.51 -10.65 -6.65
C ILE A 168 1.00 -10.91 -6.73
N GLY A 169 1.71 -10.99 -5.59
CA GLY A 169 3.15 -11.25 -5.64
C GLY A 169 3.51 -12.62 -6.21
N PHE A 170 2.70 -13.64 -5.93
CA PHE A 170 2.91 -14.95 -6.55
C PHE A 170 2.70 -14.93 -8.07
N VAL A 171 1.87 -14.01 -8.58
CA VAL A 171 1.68 -13.82 -10.03
C VAL A 171 2.96 -13.26 -10.65
N TRP A 172 3.56 -12.22 -10.06
CA TRP A 172 4.80 -11.65 -10.58
C TRP A 172 5.97 -12.63 -10.52
N LEU A 173 6.10 -13.36 -9.42
CA LEU A 173 7.10 -14.41 -9.31
C LEU A 173 6.92 -15.51 -10.36
N GLY A 174 5.68 -15.89 -10.67
CA GLY A 174 5.39 -16.93 -11.67
C GLY A 174 5.65 -16.49 -13.12
N VAL A 175 5.63 -15.19 -13.41
CA VAL A 175 5.90 -14.63 -14.74
C VAL A 175 7.40 -14.35 -14.96
N ALA A 176 8.17 -14.18 -13.87
CA ALA A 176 9.60 -13.84 -13.89
C ALA A 176 10.50 -15.02 -14.27
#